data_AF-A0A6B3G2C7-F1
#
_entry.id   AF-A0A6B3G2C7-F1
#
_cell.length_a   1.000
_cell.length_b   1.000
_cell.length_c   1.000
_cell.angle_alpha   90.00
_cell.angle_beta   90.00
_cell.angle_gamma   90.00
#
_symmetry.space_group_name_H-M   'P 1'
#
loop_
_entity.id
_entity.type
_entity.pdbx_description
1 polymer ?
#
loop_
_entity_poly.entity_id
_entity_poly.type
_entity_poly.pdbx_seq_one_letter_code
_entity_poly.pdbx_strand_id
1 'polypeptide(L)'
;MAGTGAHTLARAEQFIWLTARVLEQRRFAHAFLGGDPDPVETALTAYLNKDGGYGHALEPDLRGPVSQPLHTAHALSVLDSIDRCDGQRVERICRFLTDVSTKEGALPALLPTQRGYPAAPFIPIVDDPPAELLATG
;
A
#
# COMPACT_ATOMS: atom_id res chain seq x y z
N MET A 1 1.17 -37.36 -3.20
CA MET A 1 2.17 -36.31 -3.49
C MET A 1 1.85 -35.02 -2.70
N ALA A 2 1.81 -35.09 -1.37
CA ALA A 2 1.44 -33.97 -0.49
C ALA A 2 2.64 -33.41 0.32
N GLY A 3 3.87 -33.60 -0.17
CA GLY A 3 5.07 -33.47 0.67
C GLY A 3 5.78 -32.11 0.66
N THR A 4 5.75 -31.37 -0.45
CA THR A 4 6.63 -30.19 -0.61
C THR A 4 5.90 -28.86 -0.44
N GLY A 5 4.68 -28.73 -0.98
CA GLY A 5 3.90 -27.48 -0.93
C GLY A 5 3.45 -27.10 0.47
N ALA A 6 2.98 -28.07 1.26
CA ALA A 6 2.58 -27.85 2.66
C ALA A 6 3.76 -27.40 3.53
N HIS A 7 4.95 -27.94 3.28
CA HIS A 7 6.17 -27.54 3.98
C HIS A 7 6.64 -26.14 3.58
N THR A 8 6.51 -25.75 2.31
CA THR A 8 6.82 -24.39 1.84
C THR A 8 5.88 -23.36 2.46
N LEU A 9 4.57 -23.64 2.49
CA LEU A 9 3.58 -22.73 3.09
C LEU A 9 3.83 -22.53 4.59
N ALA A 10 4.12 -23.60 5.34
CA ALA A 10 4.44 -23.50 6.77
C ALA A 10 5.69 -22.65 7.03
N ARG A 11 6.72 -22.75 6.17
CA ARG A 11 7.92 -21.90 6.26
C ARG A 11 7.62 -20.43 5.94
N ALA A 12 6.78 -20.18 4.94
CA ALA A 12 6.35 -18.83 4.59
C ALA A 12 5.53 -18.21 5.73
N GLU A 13 4.61 -18.97 6.31
CA GLU A 13 3.81 -18.56 7.47
C GLU A 13 4.71 -18.16 8.64
N GLN A 14 5.68 -19.02 9.01
CA GLN A 14 6.62 -18.70 10.08
C GLN A 14 7.43 -17.43 9.79
N PHE A 15 7.91 -17.26 8.56
CA PHE A 15 8.65 -16.06 8.17
C PHE A 15 7.78 -14.80 8.29
N ILE A 16 6.54 -14.84 7.80
CA ILE A 16 5.60 -13.71 7.87
C ILE A 16 5.29 -13.34 9.32
N TRP A 17 5.03 -14.31 10.19
CA TRP A 17 4.75 -14.04 11.60
C TRP A 17 5.95 -13.43 12.34
N LEU A 18 7.17 -13.77 11.96
CA LEU A 18 8.38 -13.30 12.64
C LEU A 18 8.91 -11.97 12.10
N THR A 19 8.60 -11.59 10.86
CA THR A 19 9.30 -10.49 10.17
C THR A 19 8.40 -9.46 9.51
N ALA A 20 7.17 -9.81 9.14
CA ALA A 20 6.31 -8.92 8.37
C ALA A 20 5.57 -7.93 9.28
N ARG A 21 5.10 -6.81 8.72
CA ARG A 21 4.23 -5.88 9.45
C ARG A 21 2.88 -6.54 9.69
N VAL A 22 2.12 -5.97 10.62
CA VAL A 22 0.75 -6.43 10.92
C VAL A 22 -0.12 -6.49 9.66
N LEU A 23 0.04 -5.55 8.71
CA LEU A 23 -0.72 -5.56 7.46
C LEU A 23 -0.46 -6.84 6.64
N GLU A 24 0.81 -7.15 6.33
CA GLU A 24 1.17 -8.35 5.56
C GLU A 24 0.79 -9.64 6.29
N GLN A 25 0.92 -9.64 7.61
CA GLN A 25 0.45 -10.73 8.46
C GLN A 25 -1.06 -11.00 8.29
N ARG A 26 -1.90 -9.95 8.30
CA ARG A 26 -3.35 -10.11 8.06
C ARG A 26 -3.65 -10.51 6.62
N ARG A 27 -2.95 -9.94 5.64
CA ARG A 27 -3.10 -10.29 4.22
C ARG A 27 -2.75 -11.77 3.98
N PHE A 28 -1.68 -12.27 4.60
CA PHE A 28 -1.30 -13.67 4.51
C PHE A 28 -2.36 -14.60 5.13
N ALA A 29 -2.86 -14.27 6.32
CA ALA A 29 -3.89 -15.06 6.97
C ALA A 29 -5.20 -15.11 6.13
N HIS A 30 -5.59 -14.00 5.52
CA HIS A 30 -6.73 -13.97 4.61
C HIS A 30 -6.49 -14.84 3.37
N ALA A 31 -5.39 -14.61 2.66
CA ALA A 31 -5.12 -15.25 1.37
C ALA A 31 -4.84 -16.76 1.47
N PHE A 32 -4.22 -17.22 2.58
CA PHE A 32 -3.73 -18.60 2.67
C PHE A 32 -4.33 -19.42 3.81
N LEU A 33 -4.89 -18.79 4.84
CA LEU A 33 -5.41 -19.47 6.03
C LEU A 33 -6.94 -19.38 6.16
N GLY A 34 -7.63 -18.82 5.15
CA GLY A 34 -9.08 -18.64 5.16
C GLY A 34 -9.57 -17.61 6.18
N GLY A 35 -8.71 -16.64 6.53
CA GLY A 35 -9.08 -15.55 7.42
C GLY A 35 -10.08 -14.58 6.81
N ASP A 36 -10.85 -13.89 7.65
CA ASP A 36 -11.79 -12.85 7.24
C ASP A 36 -11.04 -11.61 6.64
N PRO A 37 -11.63 -10.84 5.71
CA PRO A 37 -11.03 -9.60 5.19
C PRO A 37 -10.99 -8.43 6.20
N ASP A 38 -11.87 -8.39 7.21
CA ASP A 38 -12.02 -7.25 8.12
C ASP A 38 -10.74 -6.93 8.94
N PRO A 39 -9.95 -7.93 9.42
CA PRO A 39 -8.64 -7.67 10.01
C PRO A 39 -7.65 -6.99 9.07
N VAL A 40 -7.69 -7.29 7.76
CA VAL A 40 -6.83 -6.62 6.76
C VAL A 40 -7.23 -5.16 6.65
N GLU A 41 -8.52 -4.89 6.51
CA GLU A 41 -9.04 -3.52 6.45
C GLU A 41 -8.70 -2.72 7.70
N THR A 42 -8.83 -3.34 8.88
CA THR A 42 -8.51 -2.71 10.17
C THR A 42 -7.03 -2.33 10.24
N ALA A 43 -6.13 -3.23 9.83
CA ALA A 43 -4.70 -2.94 9.77
C ALA A 43 -4.37 -1.84 8.75
N LEU A 44 -5.03 -1.83 7.59
CA LEU A 44 -4.84 -0.83 6.55
C LEU A 44 -5.31 0.57 6.99
N THR A 45 -6.38 0.65 7.79
CA THR A 45 -6.92 1.92 8.30
C THR A 45 -5.91 2.70 9.14
N ALA A 46 -4.94 2.05 9.77
CA ALA A 46 -3.87 2.73 10.52
C ALA A 46 -2.98 3.64 9.64
N TYR A 47 -2.99 3.43 8.32
CA TYR A 47 -2.20 4.21 7.35
C TYR A 47 -3.00 5.33 6.67
N LEU A 48 -4.33 5.40 6.88
CA LEU A 48 -5.22 6.37 6.25
C LEU A 48 -5.08 7.76 6.87
N ASN A 49 -4.94 8.78 6.04
CA ASN A 49 -4.93 10.18 6.44
C ASN A 49 -6.28 10.86 6.23
N LYS A 50 -6.45 12.05 6.84
CA LYS A 50 -7.71 12.81 6.81
C LYS A 50 -8.10 13.32 5.42
N ASP A 51 -7.12 13.46 4.52
CA ASP A 51 -7.29 13.89 3.12
C ASP A 51 -7.78 12.75 2.20
N GLY A 52 -7.90 11.53 2.71
CA GLY A 52 -8.29 10.35 1.92
C GLY A 52 -7.11 9.63 1.26
N GLY A 53 -5.90 10.18 1.36
CA GLY A 53 -4.67 9.51 0.97
C GLY A 53 -4.09 8.65 2.08
N TYR A 54 -2.97 7.96 1.78
CA TYR A 54 -2.30 7.06 2.71
C TYR A 54 -0.85 7.48 2.95
N GLY A 55 -0.36 7.23 4.16
CA GLY A 55 0.99 7.58 4.62
C GLY A 55 1.63 6.47 5.46
N HIS A 56 2.47 6.87 6.41
CA HIS A 56 2.98 6.05 7.51
C HIS A 56 3.77 4.82 7.07
N ALA A 57 4.57 4.97 6.00
CA ALA A 57 5.39 3.92 5.45
C ALA A 57 4.61 2.70 4.93
N LEU A 58 3.38 2.90 4.43
CA LEU A 58 2.59 1.84 3.80
C LEU A 58 3.33 1.22 2.60
N GLU A 59 3.89 2.10 1.76
CA GLU A 59 4.89 1.76 0.75
C GLU A 59 6.26 1.70 1.45
N PRO A 60 6.90 0.52 1.54
CA PRO A 60 8.14 0.32 2.28
C PRO A 60 9.34 1.15 1.81
N ASP A 61 9.32 1.74 0.62
CA ASP A 61 10.37 2.66 0.19
C ASP A 61 10.20 4.08 0.76
N LEU A 62 9.05 4.41 1.34
CA LEU A 62 8.76 5.75 1.84
C LEU A 62 8.57 5.76 3.36
N ARG A 63 8.91 6.85 4.03
CA ARG A 63 8.62 7.09 5.45
C ARG A 63 7.83 8.38 5.61
N GLY A 64 7.30 8.58 6.81
CA GLY A 64 6.59 9.81 7.19
C GLY A 64 5.07 9.70 7.11
N PRO A 65 4.36 10.67 7.70
CA PRO A 65 2.91 10.65 7.83
C PRO A 65 2.18 11.24 6.62
N VAL A 66 2.90 11.80 5.64
CA VAL A 66 2.27 12.53 4.53
C VAL A 66 1.67 11.57 3.51
N SER A 67 0.53 11.97 2.94
CA SER A 67 -0.11 11.21 1.89
C SER A 67 0.73 11.25 0.61
N GLN A 68 0.97 10.09 0.00
CA GLN A 68 1.71 9.96 -1.27
C GLN A 68 0.95 9.10 -2.28
N PRO A 69 1.06 9.37 -3.59
CA PRO A 69 0.44 8.55 -4.64
C PRO A 69 0.77 7.07 -4.50
N LEU A 70 2.04 6.70 -4.27
CA LEU A 70 2.46 5.31 -4.09
C LEU A 70 1.81 4.63 -2.87
N HIS A 71 1.76 5.30 -1.72
CA HIS A 71 1.05 4.79 -0.55
C HIS A 71 -0.43 4.53 -0.87
N THR A 72 -1.09 5.50 -1.50
CA THR A 72 -2.52 5.43 -1.79
C THR A 72 -2.84 4.38 -2.86
N ALA A 73 -2.00 4.24 -3.89
CA ALA A 73 -2.11 3.17 -4.88
C ALA A 73 -1.89 1.78 -4.26
N HIS A 74 -0.92 1.64 -3.35
CA HIS A 74 -0.73 0.41 -2.59
C HIS A 74 -1.97 0.06 -1.74
N ALA A 75 -2.57 1.05 -1.07
CA ALA A 75 -3.81 0.84 -0.31
C ALA A 75 -4.96 0.33 -1.20
N LEU A 76 -5.11 0.89 -2.40
CA LEU A 76 -6.11 0.43 -3.37
C LEU A 76 -5.86 -1.02 -3.79
N SER A 77 -4.62 -1.39 -4.07
CA SER A 77 -4.24 -2.78 -4.39
C SER A 77 -4.50 -3.74 -3.24
N VAL A 78 -4.30 -3.32 -1.98
CA VAL A 78 -4.65 -4.15 -0.81
C VAL A 78 -6.16 -4.38 -0.75
N LEU A 79 -6.97 -3.34 -0.92
CA LEU A 79 -8.44 -3.45 -0.91
C LEU A 79 -8.96 -4.35 -2.04
N ASP A 80 -8.36 -4.22 -3.23
CA ASP A 80 -8.64 -5.09 -4.37
C ASP A 80 -8.32 -6.56 -4.06
N SER A 81 -7.17 -6.83 -3.41
CA SER A 81 -6.75 -8.20 -3.06
C SER A 81 -7.64 -8.93 -2.04
N ILE A 82 -8.61 -8.22 -1.43
CA ILE A 82 -9.55 -8.77 -0.45
C ILE A 82 -11.02 -8.56 -0.89
N ASP A 83 -11.26 -8.26 -2.17
CA ASP A 83 -12.58 -8.00 -2.75
C ASP A 83 -13.36 -6.85 -2.06
N ARG A 84 -12.64 -5.81 -1.62
CA ARG A 84 -13.19 -4.59 -0.98
C ARG A 84 -12.88 -3.32 -1.78
N CYS A 85 -12.70 -3.45 -3.09
CA CYS A 85 -12.43 -2.33 -4.00
C CYS A 85 -13.71 -1.57 -4.39
N ASP A 86 -14.54 -1.22 -3.41
CA ASP A 86 -15.78 -0.47 -3.63
C ASP A 86 -16.13 0.50 -2.48
N GLY A 87 -17.26 1.20 -2.66
CA GLY A 87 -17.86 2.05 -1.64
C GLY A 87 -17.11 3.35 -1.32
N GLN A 88 -17.56 4.01 -0.25
CA GLN A 88 -17.13 5.37 0.11
C GLN A 88 -15.63 5.48 0.45
N ARG A 89 -14.98 4.39 0.82
CA ARG A 89 -13.54 4.38 1.09
C ARG A 89 -12.76 4.50 -0.22
N VAL A 90 -13.11 3.68 -1.21
CA VAL A 90 -12.48 3.71 -2.54
C VAL A 90 -12.80 5.01 -3.28
N GLU A 91 -14.01 5.55 -3.16
CA GLU A 91 -14.34 6.87 -3.71
C GLU A 91 -13.43 7.98 -3.16
N ARG A 92 -13.09 7.94 -1.87
CA ARG A 92 -12.16 8.91 -1.25
C ARG A 92 -10.73 8.72 -1.74
N ILE A 93 -10.29 7.47 -1.91
CA ILE A 93 -9.00 7.14 -2.53
C ILE A 93 -8.93 7.71 -3.95
N CYS A 94 -9.94 7.43 -4.79
CA CYS A 94 -9.99 7.91 -6.17
C CYS A 94 -10.04 9.44 -6.25
N ARG A 95 -10.71 10.11 -5.29
CA ARG A 95 -10.69 11.57 -5.19
C ARG A 95 -9.29 12.08 -4.89
N PHE A 96 -8.62 11.53 -3.87
CA PHE A 96 -7.24 11.90 -3.56
C PHE A 96 -6.33 11.70 -4.78
N LEU A 97 -6.40 10.54 -5.44
CA LEU A 97 -5.58 10.23 -6.62
C LEU A 97 -5.86 11.19 -7.77
N THR A 98 -7.12 11.52 -8.02
CA THR A 98 -7.50 12.53 -9.04
C THR A 98 -6.94 13.90 -8.71
N ASP A 99 -7.01 14.32 -7.44
CA ASP A 99 -6.56 15.64 -6.99
C ASP A 99 -5.04 15.82 -7.11
N VAL A 100 -4.27 14.72 -7.04
CA VAL A 100 -2.80 14.74 -7.13
C VAL A 100 -2.27 14.32 -8.50
N SER A 101 -3.14 14.05 -9.47
CA SER A 101 -2.75 13.78 -10.85
C SER A 101 -2.10 15.00 -11.50
N THR A 102 -1.12 14.75 -12.36
CA THR A 102 -0.49 15.78 -13.18
C THR A 102 -1.45 16.32 -14.23
N LYS A 103 -1.06 17.40 -14.92
CA LYS A 103 -1.88 18.03 -15.97
C LYS A 103 -2.14 17.10 -17.16
N GLU A 104 -1.27 16.11 -17.35
CA GLU A 104 -1.38 15.06 -18.36
C GLU A 104 -2.41 13.98 -17.98
N GLY A 105 -2.97 14.04 -16.76
CA GLY A 105 -4.01 13.12 -16.28
C GLY A 105 -3.47 11.82 -15.69
N ALA A 106 -2.17 11.73 -15.43
CA ALA A 106 -1.52 10.58 -14.82
C ALA A 106 -0.97 10.92 -13.43
N LEU A 107 -0.67 9.90 -12.63
CA LEU A 107 -0.13 10.10 -11.29
C LEU A 107 1.38 10.33 -11.35
N PRO A 108 1.93 11.26 -10.55
CA PRO A 108 3.34 11.25 -10.23
C PRO A 108 3.66 10.13 -9.24
N ALA A 109 4.91 9.70 -9.19
CA ALA A 109 5.32 8.65 -8.25
C ALA A 109 5.25 9.19 -6.82
N LEU A 110 5.73 10.42 -6.63
CA LEU A 110 5.75 11.11 -5.35
C LEU A 110 5.43 12.58 -5.52
N LEU A 111 4.95 13.18 -4.43
CA LEU A 111 4.79 14.62 -4.30
C LEU A 111 6.00 15.24 -3.58
N PRO A 112 6.31 16.53 -3.84
CA PRO A 112 7.41 17.26 -3.16
C PRO A 112 7.31 17.25 -1.63
N THR A 113 6.12 17.02 -1.08
CA THR A 113 5.85 16.90 0.36
C THR A 113 6.64 15.77 1.03
N GLN A 114 7.20 14.82 0.26
CA GLN A 114 8.05 13.75 0.79
C GLN A 114 9.40 14.25 1.34
N ARG A 115 9.93 15.40 0.91
CA ARG A 115 11.31 15.85 1.26
C ARG A 115 11.62 15.93 2.75
N GLY A 116 10.61 16.10 3.59
CA GLY A 116 10.77 16.12 5.05
C GLY A 116 11.01 14.75 5.68
N TYR A 117 10.96 13.67 4.90
CA TYR A 117 10.95 12.30 5.40
C TYR A 117 11.87 11.38 4.61
N PRO A 118 12.44 10.34 5.25
CA PRO A 118 13.26 9.37 4.54
C PRO A 118 12.51 8.70 3.39
N ALA A 119 13.21 8.46 2.30
CA ALA A 119 12.78 7.64 1.16
C ALA A 119 13.95 6.77 0.71
N ALA A 120 13.67 5.73 -0.06
CA ALA A 120 14.71 4.90 -0.66
C ALA A 120 15.64 5.76 -1.54
N PRO A 121 16.96 5.50 -1.54
CA PRO A 121 17.95 6.39 -2.15
C PRO A 121 17.84 6.50 -3.68
N PHE A 122 17.13 5.56 -4.31
CA PHE A 122 16.89 5.54 -5.75
C PHE A 122 15.61 6.29 -6.16
N ILE A 123 14.86 6.86 -5.21
CA ILE A 123 13.64 7.61 -5.48
C ILE A 123 13.95 9.12 -5.49
N PRO A 124 13.95 9.78 -6.67
CA PRO A 124 14.15 11.21 -6.74
C PRO A 124 12.91 11.98 -6.25
N ILE A 125 13.11 13.05 -5.47
CA ILE A 125 12.03 13.94 -5.03
C ILE A 125 12.20 15.32 -5.68
N VAL A 126 11.49 15.54 -6.78
CA VAL A 126 11.58 16.75 -7.61
C VAL A 126 10.42 17.73 -7.33
N ASP A 127 10.58 19.01 -7.69
CA ASP A 127 9.57 20.05 -7.43
C ASP A 127 8.32 19.93 -8.31
N ASP A 128 8.52 19.52 -9.56
CA ASP A 128 7.48 19.31 -10.55
C ASP A 128 7.55 17.86 -11.04
N PRO A 129 6.97 16.90 -10.29
CA PRO A 129 7.11 15.49 -10.59
C PRO A 129 6.36 15.14 -11.88
N PRO A 130 6.99 14.40 -12.80
CA PRO A 130 6.34 14.01 -14.05
C PRO A 130 5.25 12.97 -13.80
N ALA A 131 4.39 12.80 -14.81
CA ALA A 131 3.49 11.65 -14.91
C ALA A 131 4.32 10.34 -14.97
N GLU A 132 4.39 9.64 -13.85
CA GLU A 132 5.14 8.40 -13.69
C GLU A 132 4.60 7.67 -12.47
N LEU A 133 3.84 6.60 -12.65
CA LEU A 133 3.51 5.71 -11.53
C LEU A 133 4.50 4.56 -11.54
N LEU A 134 5.33 4.46 -10.49
CA LEU A 134 6.19 3.29 -10.31
C LEU A 134 5.31 2.07 -10.09
N ALA A 135 5.24 1.20 -11.09
CA ALA A 135 4.39 0.00 -11.09
C ALA A 135 5.13 -1.27 -10.66
N THR A 136 6.35 -1.16 -10.13
CA THR A 136 7.09 -2.31 -9.60
C THR A 136 6.59 -2.63 -8.19
N GLY A 137 5.47 -3.33 -8.11
CA GLY A 137 4.89 -3.93 -6.91
C GLY A 137 4.38 -5.33 -7.19
#